data_AF-A0A8B3KUC1-F1
#
_entry.id   AF-A0A8B3KUC1-F1
#
_cell.length_a   1.000
_cell.length_b   1.000
_cell.length_c   1.000
_cell.angle_alpha   90.00
_cell.angle_beta   90.00
_cell.angle_gamma   90.00
#
_symmetry.space_group_name_H-M   'P 1'
#
loop_
_entity.id
_entity.type
_entity.pdbx_description
1 polymer ?
#
loop_
_entity_poly.entity_id
_entity_poly.type
_entity_poly.pdbx_seq_one_letter_code
_entity_poly.pdbx_strand_id
1 'polypeptide(L)'
;MFKNGKLFVPPPRDGSDFKELFKRLAAAGAGRPLGKDGFPAGPWTPELLAEAISQIDSNRIGVDLRTVQLWFQENEKGISTANIRWLARVFGCDDPVATSEWQMELSAAQSRLTARRREGKRAGSSIAPTSPDAALPAAFDDGTGSPAELARDTDAKGPDRRFSLARRSEAFFSCGSTLNLPASVFAGITALGFLSFITGIH
;
A
#
# COMPACT_ATOMS: atom_id res chain seq x y z
N MET A 1 -23.07 -24.28 -7.66
CA MET A 1 -22.76 -25.67 -8.09
C MET A 1 -21.93 -26.32 -6.99
N PHE A 2 -21.97 -27.64 -6.82
CA PHE A 2 -21.13 -28.30 -5.81
C PHE A 2 -19.93 -28.97 -6.49
N LYS A 3 -18.73 -28.73 -5.97
CA LYS A 3 -17.50 -29.43 -6.38
C LYS A 3 -16.86 -30.02 -5.13
N ASN A 4 -16.48 -31.30 -5.16
CA ASN A 4 -15.85 -32.01 -4.02
C ASN A 4 -16.64 -31.89 -2.69
N GLY A 5 -17.99 -31.92 -2.75
CA GLY A 5 -18.84 -31.76 -1.56
C GLY A 5 -18.85 -30.36 -0.94
N LYS A 6 -18.25 -29.38 -1.61
CA LYS A 6 -18.16 -27.97 -1.20
C LYS A 6 -18.95 -27.07 -2.14
N LEU A 7 -19.42 -25.94 -1.62
CA LEU A 7 -20.17 -24.95 -2.40
C LEU A 7 -19.22 -24.20 -3.35
N PHE A 8 -19.31 -24.49 -4.64
CA PHE A 8 -18.52 -23.82 -5.67
C PHE A 8 -19.29 -22.64 -6.27
N VAL A 9 -18.64 -21.48 -6.25
CA VAL A 9 -19.05 -20.26 -6.94
C VAL A 9 -18.02 -20.00 -8.03
N PRO A 10 -18.43 -19.79 -9.30
CA PRO A 10 -17.49 -19.44 -10.35
C PRO A 10 -16.98 -18.00 -10.17
N PRO A 11 -15.72 -17.72 -10.57
CA PRO A 11 -15.18 -16.37 -10.52
C PRO A 11 -15.98 -15.46 -11.47
N PRO A 12 -16.53 -14.34 -10.95
CA PRO A 12 -17.44 -13.51 -11.73
C PRO A 12 -16.74 -12.70 -12.84
N ARG A 13 -15.43 -12.47 -12.76
CA ARG A 13 -14.66 -11.63 -13.71
C ARG A 13 -15.23 -10.21 -13.89
N ASP A 14 -15.98 -9.73 -12.89
CA ASP A 14 -16.68 -8.43 -12.89
C ASP A 14 -15.72 -7.23 -12.78
N GLY A 15 -14.42 -7.47 -12.59
CA GLY A 15 -13.41 -6.41 -12.44
C GLY A 15 -13.44 -5.71 -11.07
N SER A 16 -14.28 -6.17 -10.15
CA SER A 16 -14.40 -5.67 -8.77
C SER A 16 -13.08 -5.75 -8.00
N ASP A 17 -12.95 -4.87 -7.00
CA ASP A 17 -11.82 -4.88 -6.09
C ASP A 17 -11.79 -6.18 -5.26
N PHE A 18 -10.58 -6.60 -4.85
CA PHE A 18 -10.38 -7.81 -4.04
C PHE A 18 -11.33 -7.88 -2.83
N LYS A 19 -11.58 -6.74 -2.17
CA LYS A 19 -12.42 -6.67 -0.96
C LYS A 19 -13.89 -6.96 -1.24
N GLU A 20 -14.42 -6.46 -2.36
CA GLU A 20 -15.81 -6.71 -2.75
C GLU A 20 -15.99 -8.18 -3.14
N LEU A 21 -15.06 -8.70 -3.94
CA LEU A 21 -15.02 -10.09 -4.34
C LEU A 21 -14.95 -11.02 -3.13
N PHE A 22 -14.05 -10.74 -2.18
CA PHE A 22 -13.90 -11.50 -0.96
C PHE A 22 -15.16 -11.48 -0.10
N LYS A 23 -15.77 -10.32 0.12
CA LYS A 23 -17.02 -10.20 0.90
C LYS A 23 -18.17 -10.99 0.28
N ARG A 24 -18.33 -10.91 -1.04
CA ARG A 24 -19.35 -11.67 -1.78
C ARG A 24 -19.15 -13.17 -1.62
N LEU A 25 -17.91 -13.65 -1.72
CA LEU A 25 -17.57 -15.06 -1.53
C LEU A 25 -17.74 -15.52 -0.09
N ALA A 26 -17.33 -14.70 0.87
CA ALA A 26 -17.48 -14.95 2.29
C ALA A 26 -18.97 -15.05 2.65
N ALA A 27 -19.79 -14.11 2.19
CA ALA A 27 -21.24 -14.12 2.38
C ALA A 27 -21.91 -15.33 1.72
N ALA A 28 -21.46 -15.72 0.52
CA ALA A 28 -21.96 -16.90 -0.19
C ALA A 28 -21.51 -18.23 0.44
N GLY A 29 -20.49 -18.22 1.31
CA GLY A 29 -19.92 -19.45 1.88
C GLY A 29 -19.17 -20.30 0.84
N ALA A 30 -18.56 -19.68 -0.17
CA ALA A 30 -17.84 -20.40 -1.22
C ALA A 30 -16.70 -21.26 -0.65
N GLY A 31 -16.59 -22.52 -1.06
CA GLY A 31 -15.58 -23.46 -0.56
C GLY A 31 -15.93 -24.13 0.77
N ARG A 32 -17.07 -23.80 1.41
CA ARG A 32 -17.49 -24.49 2.63
C ARG A 32 -18.02 -25.89 2.32
N PRO A 33 -17.67 -26.90 3.15
CA PRO A 33 -18.30 -28.21 3.05
C PRO A 33 -19.79 -28.11 3.39
N LEU A 34 -20.60 -28.94 2.74
CA LEU A 34 -21.99 -29.10 3.12
C LEU A 34 -22.08 -29.71 4.53
N GLY A 35 -22.99 -29.20 5.35
CA GLY A 35 -23.33 -29.84 6.62
C GLY A 35 -23.91 -31.23 6.38
N LYS A 36 -23.92 -32.07 7.41
CA LYS A 36 -24.53 -33.42 7.36
C LYS A 36 -26.00 -33.40 6.93
N ASP A 37 -26.63 -32.25 7.06
CA ASP A 37 -28.03 -31.96 6.79
C ASP A 37 -28.28 -31.56 5.32
N GLY A 38 -27.23 -31.51 4.49
CA GLY A 38 -27.31 -31.10 3.08
C GLY A 38 -27.43 -29.59 2.85
N PHE A 39 -27.50 -28.79 3.92
CA PHE A 39 -27.55 -27.33 3.84
C PHE A 39 -26.14 -26.72 3.77
N PRO A 40 -25.96 -25.61 3.03
CA PRO A 40 -24.72 -24.86 3.05
C PRO A 40 -24.48 -24.35 4.46
N ALA A 41 -23.27 -24.55 4.98
CA ALA A 41 -22.97 -24.34 6.40
C ALA A 41 -23.08 -22.87 6.87
N GLY A 42 -23.47 -21.92 6.00
CA GLY A 42 -23.59 -20.48 6.24
C GLY A 42 -22.42 -19.66 5.66
N PRO A 43 -22.35 -18.35 5.93
CA PRO A 43 -21.25 -17.50 5.49
C PRO A 43 -19.93 -17.88 6.18
N TRP A 44 -18.80 -17.46 5.61
CA TRP A 44 -17.50 -17.55 6.27
C TRP A 44 -17.39 -16.52 7.38
N THR A 45 -17.00 -16.97 8.58
CA THR A 45 -16.47 -16.11 9.63
C THR A 45 -14.93 -16.13 9.60
N PRO A 46 -14.25 -15.13 10.16
CA PRO A 46 -12.79 -15.10 10.22
C PRO A 46 -12.19 -16.35 10.89
N GLU A 47 -12.85 -16.84 11.94
CA GLU A 47 -12.41 -18.00 12.72
C GLU A 47 -12.49 -19.27 11.89
N LEU A 48 -13.65 -19.50 11.25
CA LEU A 48 -13.86 -20.67 10.39
C LEU A 48 -12.89 -20.67 9.21
N LEU A 49 -12.65 -19.50 8.60
CA LEU A 49 -11.77 -19.40 7.44
C LEU A 49 -10.31 -19.64 7.83
N ALA A 50 -9.87 -19.11 8.97
CA ALA A 50 -8.53 -19.38 9.51
C ALA A 50 -8.35 -20.87 9.80
N GLU A 51 -9.34 -21.50 10.42
CA GLU A 51 -9.33 -22.94 10.70
C GLU A 51 -9.27 -23.76 9.40
N ALA A 52 -10.08 -23.44 8.41
CA ALA A 52 -10.09 -24.14 7.12
C ALA A 52 -8.74 -24.02 6.39
N ILE A 53 -8.09 -22.85 6.43
CA ILE A 53 -6.75 -22.67 5.87
C ILE A 53 -5.73 -23.51 6.66
N SER A 54 -5.83 -23.54 8.00
CA SER A 54 -4.95 -24.34 8.85
C SER A 54 -5.11 -25.84 8.63
N GLN A 55 -6.31 -26.32 8.30
CA GLN A 55 -6.55 -27.74 7.98
C GLN A 55 -5.93 -28.15 6.63
N ILE A 56 -5.91 -27.23 5.65
CA ILE A 56 -5.33 -27.48 4.32
C ILE A 56 -3.80 -27.65 4.40
N ASP A 57 -3.14 -26.91 5.29
CA ASP A 57 -1.67 -26.91 5.41
C ASP A 57 -1.20 -27.28 6.81
N SER A 58 -1.72 -28.38 7.34
CA SER A 58 -1.40 -28.94 8.67
C SER A 58 0.10 -29.15 8.97
N ASN A 59 1.00 -28.83 8.03
CA ASN A 59 2.44 -28.91 8.15
C ASN A 59 3.24 -27.62 7.82
N ARG A 60 2.66 -26.54 7.27
CA ARG A 60 3.43 -25.31 6.96
C ARG A 60 2.64 -24.03 7.29
N ILE A 61 2.99 -23.40 8.41
CA ILE A 61 2.70 -21.98 8.71
C ILE A 61 1.25 -21.59 8.34
N GLY A 62 0.29 -22.10 9.12
CA GLY A 62 -1.11 -21.67 9.01
C GLY A 62 -1.23 -20.15 9.09
N VAL A 63 -2.31 -19.61 8.51
CA VAL A 63 -2.56 -18.16 8.55
C VAL A 63 -3.09 -17.78 9.93
N ASP A 64 -2.46 -16.78 10.56
CA ASP A 64 -2.91 -16.24 11.84
C ASP A 64 -4.32 -15.63 11.73
N LEU A 65 -5.17 -15.90 12.73
CA LEU A 65 -6.53 -15.37 12.83
C LEU A 65 -6.57 -13.85 12.66
N ARG A 66 -5.58 -13.13 13.22
CA ARG A 66 -5.51 -11.68 13.11
C ARG A 66 -5.37 -11.22 11.67
N THR A 67 -4.65 -11.98 10.86
CA THR A 67 -4.47 -11.72 9.42
C THR A 67 -5.78 -11.92 8.67
N VAL A 68 -6.52 -12.99 8.98
CA VAL A 68 -7.83 -13.24 8.36
C VAL A 68 -8.84 -12.16 8.75
N GLN A 69 -8.89 -11.77 10.03
CA GLN A 69 -9.74 -10.66 10.49
C GLN A 69 -9.46 -9.36 9.72
N LEU A 70 -8.19 -9.08 9.41
CA LEU A 70 -7.81 -7.90 8.63
C LEU A 70 -8.35 -7.95 7.19
N TRP A 71 -8.56 -9.14 6.62
CA TRP A 71 -9.16 -9.29 5.31
C TRP A 71 -10.65 -8.97 5.30
N PHE A 72 -11.37 -9.32 6.37
CA PHE A 72 -12.79 -8.98 6.54
C PHE A 72 -13.04 -7.49 6.78
N GLN A 73 -12.06 -6.77 7.31
CA GLN A 73 -12.16 -5.31 7.49
C GLN A 73 -12.15 -4.57 6.15
N GLU A 74 -12.92 -3.48 6.09
CA GLU A 74 -12.90 -2.51 5.00
C GLU A 74 -11.62 -1.69 5.05
N ASN A 75 -10.61 -2.12 4.29
CA ASN A 75 -9.34 -1.43 4.20
C ASN A 75 -8.73 -1.59 2.81
N GLU A 76 -7.78 -0.73 2.50
CA GLU A 76 -6.98 -0.83 1.26
C GLU A 76 -5.75 -1.73 1.41
N LYS A 77 -5.71 -2.57 2.46
CA LYS A 77 -4.61 -3.53 2.63
C LYS A 77 -4.87 -4.72 1.72
N GLY A 78 -3.94 -4.91 0.78
CA GLY A 78 -3.89 -6.11 -0.05
C GLY A 78 -3.49 -7.35 0.75
N ILE A 79 -3.53 -8.49 0.07
CA ILE A 79 -3.16 -9.80 0.62
C ILE A 79 -1.84 -10.26 -0.01
N SER A 80 -1.02 -10.99 0.73
CA SER A 80 0.21 -11.58 0.15
C SER A 80 -0.12 -12.65 -0.89
N THR A 81 0.79 -12.91 -1.83
CA THR A 81 0.63 -13.92 -2.87
C THR A 81 0.46 -15.34 -2.30
N ALA A 82 1.11 -15.64 -1.17
CA ALA A 82 0.94 -16.91 -0.44
C ALA A 82 -0.50 -17.07 0.08
N ASN A 83 -1.04 -16.01 0.69
CA ASN A 83 -2.39 -16.02 1.22
C ASN A 83 -3.45 -16.06 0.12
N ILE A 84 -3.18 -15.46 -1.04
CA ILE A 84 -4.04 -15.60 -2.23
C ILE A 84 -4.11 -17.06 -2.69
N ARG A 85 -2.98 -17.79 -2.69
CA ARG A 85 -2.97 -19.22 -3.04
C ARG A 85 -3.83 -20.02 -2.07
N TRP A 86 -3.78 -19.72 -0.78
CA TRP A 86 -4.64 -20.38 0.23
C TRP A 86 -6.12 -20.11 0.00
N LEU A 87 -6.49 -18.85 -0.20
CA LEU A 87 -7.87 -18.48 -0.51
C LEU A 87 -8.34 -19.12 -1.81
N ALA A 88 -7.51 -19.16 -2.85
CA ALA A 88 -7.83 -19.80 -4.11
C ALA A 88 -8.09 -21.30 -3.94
N ARG A 89 -7.36 -21.97 -3.05
CA ARG A 89 -7.56 -23.39 -2.77
C ARG A 89 -8.83 -23.66 -1.99
N VAL A 90 -9.15 -22.80 -1.01
CA VAL A 90 -10.42 -22.85 -0.27
C VAL A 90 -11.60 -22.64 -1.22
N PHE A 91 -11.62 -21.55 -1.99
CA PHE A 91 -12.72 -21.22 -2.90
C PHE A 91 -12.78 -22.14 -4.12
N GLY A 92 -11.64 -22.65 -4.58
CA GLY A 92 -11.51 -23.69 -5.60
C GLY A 92 -11.93 -25.08 -5.16
N CYS A 93 -12.39 -25.27 -3.92
CA CYS A 93 -12.87 -26.55 -3.40
C CYS A 93 -11.82 -27.68 -3.52
N ASP A 94 -10.53 -27.36 -3.38
CA ASP A 94 -9.39 -28.27 -3.58
C ASP A 94 -9.26 -28.88 -5.01
N ASP A 95 -10.03 -28.41 -5.99
CA ASP A 95 -9.86 -28.78 -7.40
C ASP A 95 -8.72 -27.95 -8.03
N PRO A 96 -7.70 -28.56 -8.63
CA PRO A 96 -6.55 -27.83 -9.20
C PRO A 96 -6.96 -26.85 -10.32
N VAL A 97 -7.97 -27.19 -11.12
CA VAL A 97 -8.43 -26.34 -12.23
C VAL A 97 -9.14 -25.11 -11.66
N ALA A 98 -10.13 -25.34 -10.79
CA ALA A 98 -10.87 -24.27 -10.12
C ALA A 98 -9.97 -23.38 -9.25
N THR A 99 -8.99 -23.97 -8.57
CA THR A 99 -7.99 -23.24 -7.78
C THR A 99 -7.15 -22.33 -8.66
N SER A 100 -6.73 -22.79 -9.84
CA SER A 100 -5.95 -21.96 -10.77
C SER A 100 -6.75 -20.75 -11.28
N GLU A 101 -8.03 -20.95 -11.60
CA GLU A 101 -8.94 -19.88 -12.02
C GLU A 101 -9.13 -18.85 -10.90
N TRP A 102 -9.37 -19.33 -9.67
CA TRP A 102 -9.49 -18.46 -8.51
C TRP A 102 -8.19 -17.72 -8.20
N GLN A 103 -7.03 -18.36 -8.37
CA GLN A 103 -5.73 -17.71 -8.16
C GLN A 103 -5.49 -16.59 -9.19
N MET A 104 -5.83 -16.83 -10.46
CA MET A 104 -5.75 -15.80 -11.51
C MET A 104 -6.68 -14.62 -11.19
N GLU A 105 -7.93 -14.89 -10.82
CA GLU A 105 -8.91 -13.84 -10.51
C GLU A 105 -8.52 -13.02 -9.27
N LEU A 106 -8.13 -13.68 -8.18
CA LEU A 106 -7.74 -13.01 -6.93
C LEU A 106 -6.46 -12.18 -7.10
N SER A 107 -5.49 -12.66 -7.89
CA SER A 107 -4.27 -11.89 -8.18
C SER A 107 -4.54 -10.70 -9.11
N ALA A 108 -5.46 -10.83 -10.07
CA ALA A 108 -5.93 -9.72 -10.89
C ALA A 108 -6.66 -8.67 -10.04
N ALA A 109 -7.58 -9.09 -9.15
CA ALA A 109 -8.29 -8.21 -8.24
C ALA A 109 -7.35 -7.50 -7.25
N GLN A 110 -6.31 -8.18 -6.77
CA GLN A 110 -5.26 -7.54 -5.97
C GLN A 110 -4.49 -6.49 -6.78
N SER A 111 -4.12 -6.80 -8.02
CA SER A 111 -3.43 -5.86 -8.91
C SER A 111 -4.24 -4.57 -9.09
N ARG A 112 -5.56 -4.69 -9.30
CA ARG A 112 -6.50 -3.56 -9.38
C ARG A 112 -6.52 -2.74 -8.09
N LEU A 113 -6.64 -3.37 -6.94
CA LEU A 113 -6.60 -2.68 -5.64
C LEU A 113 -5.28 -1.93 -5.44
N THR A 114 -4.14 -2.52 -5.84
CA THR A 114 -2.84 -1.84 -5.74
C THR A 114 -2.70 -0.68 -6.73
N ALA A 115 -3.29 -0.78 -7.93
CA ALA A 115 -3.33 0.30 -8.90
C ALA A 115 -4.17 1.47 -8.35
N ARG A 116 -5.37 1.18 -7.85
CA ARG A 116 -6.25 2.17 -7.21
C ARG A 116 -5.57 2.89 -6.05
N ARG A 117 -4.84 2.16 -5.19
CA ARG A 117 -4.04 2.77 -4.11
C ARG A 117 -2.93 3.70 -4.63
N ARG A 118 -2.28 3.35 -5.75
CA ARG A 118 -1.25 4.20 -6.38
C ARG A 118 -1.87 5.46 -6.98
N GLU A 119 -3.04 5.34 -7.60
CA GLU A 119 -3.78 6.46 -8.16
C GLU A 119 -4.28 7.41 -7.06
N GLY A 120 -4.82 6.89 -5.95
CA GLY A 120 -5.22 7.72 -4.81
C GLY A 120 -4.06 8.52 -4.21
N LYS A 121 -2.85 7.92 -4.15
CA LYS A 121 -1.63 8.65 -3.75
C LYS A 121 -1.22 9.73 -4.74
N ARG A 122 -1.39 9.49 -6.04
CA ARG A 122 -1.09 10.48 -7.09
C ARG A 122 -2.12 11.61 -7.08
N ALA A 123 -3.40 11.33 -6.90
CA ALA A 123 -4.47 12.31 -6.81
C ALA A 123 -4.33 13.19 -5.56
N GLY A 124 -4.00 12.60 -4.39
CA GLY A 124 -3.69 13.35 -3.17
C GLY A 124 -2.40 14.18 -3.27
N SER A 125 -1.46 13.78 -4.13
CA SER A 125 -0.27 14.58 -4.48
C SER A 125 -0.54 15.63 -5.57
N SER A 126 -1.67 15.57 -6.27
CA SER A 126 -1.99 16.41 -7.43
C SER A 126 -2.77 17.68 -7.07
N ILE A 127 -3.15 17.87 -5.81
CA ILE A 127 -3.73 19.11 -5.27
C ILE A 127 -2.63 19.93 -4.57
N ALA A 128 -1.54 20.20 -5.28
CA ALA A 128 -0.70 21.37 -5.02
C ALA A 128 -0.81 22.22 -6.29
N PRO A 129 -1.39 23.43 -6.23
CA PRO A 129 -1.76 24.16 -7.42
C PRO A 129 -0.52 24.57 -8.20
N THR A 130 -0.51 24.17 -9.47
CA THR A 130 0.00 25.03 -10.53
C THR A 130 -0.59 26.43 -10.35
N SER A 131 0.26 27.40 -10.03
CA SER A 131 0.02 28.78 -10.44
C SER A 131 1.06 29.12 -11.50
N PRO A 132 0.66 29.35 -12.75
CA PRO A 132 1.44 30.08 -13.72
C PRO A 132 1.18 31.57 -13.47
N ASP A 133 2.19 32.37 -13.16
CA ASP A 133 2.18 33.72 -13.72
C ASP A 133 3.58 34.28 -13.90
N ALA A 134 3.77 34.80 -15.10
CA ALA A 134 4.95 35.48 -15.56
C ALA A 134 4.69 36.99 -15.54
N ALA A 135 5.79 37.75 -15.39
CA ALA A 135 5.91 39.19 -15.64
C ALA A 135 5.36 40.15 -14.56
N LEU A 136 6.27 40.73 -13.75
CA LEU A 136 6.96 42.01 -14.01
C LEU A 136 7.59 42.54 -12.69
N PRO A 137 8.86 42.98 -12.70
CA PRO A 137 9.41 43.75 -11.59
C PRO A 137 9.00 45.22 -11.76
N ALA A 138 8.21 45.75 -10.82
CA ALA A 138 8.02 47.18 -10.68
C ALA A 138 9.22 47.79 -9.94
N ALA A 139 9.74 48.87 -10.52
CA ALA A 139 10.87 49.67 -10.06
C ALA A 139 10.54 50.55 -8.83
N PHE A 140 11.52 51.41 -8.47
CA PHE A 140 11.60 52.43 -7.40
C PHE A 140 12.30 51.88 -6.12
N ASP A 141 13.63 51.94 -5.98
CA ASP A 141 14.59 53.07 -5.94
C ASP A 141 14.58 53.85 -4.62
N ASP A 142 15.66 53.75 -3.83
CA ASP A 142 16.50 54.89 -3.41
C ASP A 142 17.59 54.42 -2.41
N GLY A 143 18.80 55.00 -2.50
CA GLY A 143 19.66 55.15 -1.32
C GLY A 143 21.05 54.50 -1.31
N THR A 144 21.96 55.03 -2.14
CA THR A 144 23.36 55.37 -1.73
C THR A 144 24.46 54.28 -1.73
N GLY A 145 25.40 54.43 -2.67
CA GLY A 145 26.84 54.23 -2.42
C GLY A 145 27.62 53.26 -3.34
N SER A 146 28.12 53.76 -4.48
CA SER A 146 29.25 53.20 -5.28
C SER A 146 30.56 53.95 -4.86
N PRO A 147 31.81 53.63 -5.29
CA PRO A 147 32.20 52.74 -6.40
C PRO A 147 33.51 51.90 -6.29
N ALA A 148 33.76 51.15 -7.39
CA ALA A 148 35.04 50.68 -7.95
C ALA A 148 35.56 49.30 -7.45
N GLU A 149 36.13 48.38 -8.24
CA GLU A 149 36.73 48.44 -9.58
C GLU A 149 36.92 47.02 -10.18
N LEU A 150 36.62 46.87 -11.48
CA LEU A 150 37.18 45.99 -12.55
C LEU A 150 37.67 44.54 -12.26
N ALA A 151 37.09 43.55 -12.98
CA ALA A 151 37.75 42.89 -14.14
C ALA A 151 36.87 41.79 -14.80
N ARG A 152 36.86 41.86 -16.15
CA ARG A 152 36.39 40.94 -17.21
C ARG A 152 37.00 39.52 -17.09
N ASP A 153 36.62 38.43 -17.77
CA ASP A 153 35.60 37.99 -18.73
C ASP A 153 35.75 36.43 -18.81
N THR A 154 34.83 35.75 -19.49
CA THR A 154 34.89 34.40 -20.14
C THR A 154 34.08 33.24 -19.54
N ASP A 155 32.88 33.08 -20.13
CA ASP A 155 32.30 31.90 -20.80
C ASP A 155 32.14 30.51 -20.12
N ALA A 156 30.94 29.96 -20.37
CA ALA A 156 30.51 28.55 -20.38
C ALA A 156 30.33 27.76 -19.05
N LYS A 157 29.10 27.75 -18.50
CA LYS A 157 28.22 26.55 -18.35
C LYS A 157 26.97 26.84 -17.48
N GLY A 158 25.88 26.17 -17.81
CA GLY A 158 24.52 26.43 -17.32
C GLY A 158 24.29 26.35 -15.80
N PRO A 159 23.15 26.87 -15.31
CA PRO A 159 22.89 26.97 -13.89
C PRO A 159 22.58 25.59 -13.29
N ASP A 160 23.55 25.04 -12.56
CA ASP A 160 23.32 23.92 -11.67
C ASP A 160 22.26 24.29 -10.64
N ARG A 161 21.12 23.61 -10.75
CA ARG A 161 19.98 23.68 -9.85
C ARG A 161 20.40 23.20 -8.46
N ARG A 162 20.93 24.12 -7.65
CA ARG A 162 21.25 23.88 -6.24
C ARG A 162 19.97 23.46 -5.52
N PHE A 163 19.88 22.18 -5.15
CA PHE A 163 18.85 21.66 -4.28
C PHE A 163 18.99 22.33 -2.91
N SER A 164 18.19 23.36 -2.66
CA SER A 164 18.13 24.02 -1.36
C SER A 164 17.55 23.06 -0.33
N LEU A 165 18.43 22.44 0.47
CA LEU A 165 18.07 21.61 1.62
C LEU A 165 17.27 22.42 2.65
N ALA A 166 17.53 23.73 2.75
CA ALA A 166 16.82 24.63 3.64
C ALA A 166 15.31 24.71 3.34
N ARG A 167 14.92 24.72 2.05
CA ARG A 167 13.50 24.74 1.66
C ARG A 167 12.79 23.40 1.94
N ARG A 168 13.55 22.30 1.95
CA ARG A 168 13.05 20.96 2.24
C ARG A 168 12.89 20.72 3.75
N SER A 169 13.75 21.31 4.58
CA SER A 169 13.62 21.24 6.04
C SER A 169 12.43 22.05 6.55
N GLU A 170 12.18 23.25 6.02
CA GLU A 170 10.98 24.02 6.40
C GLU A 170 9.69 23.27 6.07
N ALA A 171 9.59 22.63 4.92
CA ALA A 171 8.39 21.87 4.54
C ALA A 171 8.06 20.70 5.50
N PHE A 172 9.06 20.10 6.17
CA PHE A 172 8.83 19.05 7.16
C PHE A 172 8.36 19.59 8.52
N PHE A 173 8.77 20.80 8.90
CA PHE A 173 8.42 21.40 10.19
C PHE A 173 7.21 22.34 10.14
N SER A 174 6.88 22.91 8.96
CA SER A 174 5.78 23.87 8.80
C SER A 174 4.40 23.23 8.60
N CYS A 175 4.32 21.93 8.29
CA CYS A 175 3.04 21.21 8.18
C CYS A 175 2.64 20.55 9.50
N GLY A 176 2.11 21.35 10.43
CA GLY A 176 1.04 21.03 11.39
C GLY A 176 0.90 19.63 12.03
N SER A 177 1.97 18.89 12.32
CA SER A 177 1.88 17.60 13.02
C SER A 177 2.85 17.52 14.19
N THR A 178 2.29 17.52 15.41
CA THR A 178 3.02 17.45 16.69
C THR A 178 3.85 16.18 16.86
N LEU A 179 3.68 15.18 15.99
CA LEU A 179 4.37 13.89 16.02
C LEU A 179 5.64 13.81 15.13
N ASN A 180 5.81 14.72 14.18
CA ASN A 180 6.98 14.71 13.29
C ASN A 180 8.28 15.10 14.00
N LEU A 181 8.18 16.01 14.98
CA LEU A 181 9.32 16.48 15.75
C LEU A 181 9.85 15.38 16.71
N PRO A 182 9.02 14.72 17.54
CA PRO A 182 9.46 13.57 18.32
C PRO A 182 10.03 12.42 17.47
N ALA A 183 9.39 12.11 16.33
CA ALA A 183 9.86 11.05 15.44
C ALA A 183 11.24 11.37 14.83
N SER A 184 11.48 12.62 14.44
CA SER A 184 12.78 13.05 13.89
C SER A 184 13.89 13.00 14.95
N VAL A 185 13.58 13.37 16.21
CA VAL A 185 14.55 13.31 17.31
C VAL A 185 14.93 11.85 17.61
N PHE A 186 13.94 10.96 17.69
CA PHE A 186 14.19 9.54 17.96
C PHE A 186 14.99 8.88 16.82
N ALA A 187 14.64 9.18 15.56
CA ALA A 187 15.37 8.69 14.40
C ALA A 187 16.83 9.21 14.39
N GLY A 188 17.04 10.48 14.74
CA GLY A 188 18.37 11.07 14.84
C GLY A 188 19.24 10.41 15.90
N ILE A 189 18.70 10.18 17.11
CA ILE A 189 19.42 9.50 18.20
C ILE A 189 19.79 8.06 17.80
N THR A 190 18.85 7.34 17.17
CA THR A 190 19.08 5.96 16.73
C THR A 190 20.17 5.90 15.65
N ALA A 191 20.15 6.82 14.69
CA ALA A 191 21.15 6.89 13.63
C ALA A 191 22.54 7.25 14.18
N LEU A 192 22.63 8.20 15.11
CA LEU A 192 23.89 8.55 15.77
C LEU A 192 24.46 7.39 16.59
N GLY A 193 23.61 6.68 17.35
CA GLY A 193 24.04 5.51 18.12
C GLY A 193 24.54 4.39 17.21
N PHE A 194 23.85 4.13 16.09
CA PHE A 194 24.28 3.14 15.12
C PHE A 194 25.59 3.54 14.42
N LEU A 195 25.76 4.83 14.13
CA LEU A 195 26.99 5.35 13.51
C LEU A 195 28.17 5.29 14.48
N SER A 196 27.99 5.67 15.74
CA SER A 196 28.99 5.55 16.82
C SER A 196 29.44 4.09 16.98
N PHE A 197 28.49 3.15 17.00
CA PHE A 197 28.77 1.71 17.04
C PHE A 197 29.63 1.23 15.87
N ILE A 198 29.33 1.67 14.65
CA ILE A 198 30.11 1.30 13.45
C ILE A 198 31.52 1.93 13.48
N THR A 199 31.65 3.17 13.95
CA THR A 199 32.93 3.88 14.00
C THR A 199 33.81 3.51 15.20
N GLY A 200 33.31 2.71 16.15
CA GLY A 200 34.05 2.27 17.33
C GLY A 200 34.39 3.40 18.32
N ILE A 201 33.70 4.54 18.21
CA ILE A 201 33.82 5.64 19.18
C ILE A 201 32.80 5.34 20.27
N HIS A 202 33.24 4.67 21.32
CA HIS A 202 32.41 4.28 22.46
C HIS A 202 32.69 5.16 23.68
#